data_AF-N1WP68-F1
#
_entry.id   AF-N1WP68-F1
#
_cell.length_a   1.000
_cell.length_b   1.000
_cell.length_c   1.000
_cell.angle_alpha   90.00
_cell.angle_beta   90.00
_cell.angle_gamma   90.00
#
_symmetry.space_group_name_H-M   'P 1'
#
loop_
_entity.id
_entity.type
_entity.pdbx_description
1 polymer ?
#
loop_
_entity_poly.entity_id
_entity_poly.type
_entity_poly.pdbx_seq_one_letter_code
_entity_poly.pdbx_strand_id
1 'polypeptide(L)'
;MKKGFKILSFVFVTLTIIPVILGAEAGLNFTEIEKVTAMKGHRMGNAMGVNTWAAFVGSDTQAVVDGDFAMLENELQGVLKTLLAAKIRIVAIHNHMTTENPRILFLHFWGAGKTTDLARGLKAALATQTKE
;
A
#
# COMPACT_ATOMS: atom_id res chain seq x y z
N MET A 1 14.14 0.07 -29.03
CA MET A 1 14.18 -0.67 -27.75
C MET A 1 14.54 0.29 -26.62
N LYS A 2 13.56 0.83 -25.90
CA LYS A 2 13.82 1.65 -24.70
C LYS A 2 13.88 0.69 -23.50
N LYS A 3 15.07 0.39 -23.00
CA LYS A 3 15.23 -0.33 -21.74
C LYS A 3 14.75 0.60 -20.63
N GLY A 4 13.55 0.36 -20.12
CA GLY A 4 13.00 1.09 -18.99
C GLY A 4 13.86 0.79 -17.75
N PHE A 5 14.53 1.81 -17.25
CA PHE A 5 15.19 1.76 -15.95
C PHE A 5 14.07 1.70 -14.89
N LYS A 6 13.91 0.53 -14.26
CA LYS A 6 13.02 0.40 -13.10
C LYS A 6 13.72 1.09 -11.94
N ILE A 7 13.22 2.26 -11.54
CA ILE A 7 13.59 2.89 -10.28
C ILE A 7 13.18 1.92 -9.17
N LEU A 8 14.17 1.39 -8.45
CA LEU A 8 13.94 0.53 -7.30
C LEU A 8 13.43 1.43 -6.16
N SER A 9 12.11 1.55 -6.03
CA SER A 9 11.50 2.18 -4.84
C SER A 9 11.93 1.39 -3.61
N PHE A 10 12.23 2.09 -2.51
CA PHE A 10 12.75 1.59 -1.24
C PHE A 10 11.89 0.51 -0.53
N VAL A 11 10.80 0.06 -1.17
CA VAL A 11 9.86 -1.01 -0.75
C VAL A 11 10.51 -2.41 -0.74
N PHE A 12 11.71 -2.59 -1.33
CA PHE A 12 12.33 -3.92 -1.47
C PHE A 12 13.03 -4.47 -0.22
N VAL A 13 13.30 -3.66 0.81
CA VAL A 13 14.05 -4.13 1.99
C VAL A 13 13.15 -4.87 2.98
N THR A 14 11.86 -4.55 3.06
CA THR A 14 10.90 -5.31 3.88
C THR A 14 10.37 -6.56 3.15
N LEU A 15 10.18 -6.48 1.83
CA LEU A 15 9.63 -7.58 1.01
C LEU A 15 10.55 -8.79 0.85
N THR A 16 11.87 -8.67 1.02
CA THR A 16 12.79 -9.82 0.91
C THR A 16 13.01 -10.54 2.24
N ILE A 17 12.72 -9.88 3.37
CA ILE A 17 12.97 -10.46 4.69
C ILE A 17 11.72 -11.18 5.22
N ILE A 18 10.52 -10.62 5.00
CA ILE A 18 9.27 -11.17 5.53
C ILE A 18 8.95 -12.57 4.98
N PRO A 19 9.04 -12.85 3.66
CA PRO A 19 8.79 -14.19 3.13
C PRO A 19 9.85 -15.21 3.51
N VAL A 20 11.11 -14.76 3.61
CA VAL A 20 12.26 -15.59 4.04
C VAL A 20 12.12 -15.99 5.51
N ILE A 21 11.50 -15.16 6.36
CA ILE A 21 11.22 -15.47 7.76
C ILE A 21 9.95 -16.31 7.95
N LEU A 22 8.89 -16.09 7.15
CA LEU A 22 7.55 -16.62 7.44
C LEU A 22 7.07 -17.77 6.54
N GLY A 23 7.80 -18.12 5.48
CA GLY A 23 7.64 -19.42 4.79
C GLY A 23 6.36 -19.65 3.98
N ALA A 24 5.64 -18.61 3.55
CA ALA A 24 4.57 -18.69 2.55
C ALA A 24 4.30 -17.32 1.92
N GLU A 25 3.85 -17.26 0.65
CA GLU A 25 3.43 -16.01 0.01
C GLU A 25 2.05 -16.13 -0.63
N ALA A 26 1.12 -15.26 -0.21
CA ALA A 26 -0.06 -14.90 -0.99
C ALA A 26 -0.12 -13.37 -1.08
N GLY A 27 0.48 -12.80 -2.13
CA GLY A 27 0.43 -11.37 -2.41
C GLY A 27 -0.89 -10.97 -3.09
N LEU A 28 -1.59 -9.96 -2.56
CA LEU A 28 -2.78 -9.37 -3.20
C LEU A 28 -2.48 -7.92 -3.60
N ASN A 29 -2.28 -7.70 -4.90
CA ASN A 29 -2.20 -6.34 -5.43
C ASN A 29 -3.60 -5.78 -5.64
N PHE A 30 -3.99 -4.76 -4.88
CA PHE A 30 -5.20 -3.98 -5.12
C PHE A 30 -4.96 -3.00 -6.28
N THR A 31 -4.76 -3.56 -7.47
CA THR A 31 -4.49 -2.78 -8.70
C THR A 31 -5.68 -1.89 -9.11
N GLU A 32 -6.85 -2.08 -8.50
CA GLU A 32 -8.09 -1.37 -8.85
C GLU A 32 -8.16 0.10 -8.38
N ILE A 33 -7.30 0.56 -7.47
CA ILE A 33 -7.23 1.99 -7.10
C ILE A 33 -5.83 2.54 -7.44
N GLU A 34 -5.54 2.63 -8.73
CA GLU A 34 -4.39 3.42 -9.21
C GLU A 34 -4.62 4.88 -8.83
N LYS A 35 -3.64 5.49 -8.15
CA LYS A 35 -3.54 6.94 -8.08
C LYS A 35 -2.60 7.42 -9.17
N VAL A 36 -2.91 8.58 -9.75
CA VAL A 36 -2.13 9.18 -10.82
C VAL A 36 -1.67 10.55 -10.36
N THR A 37 -0.41 10.87 -10.63
CA THR A 37 0.13 12.21 -10.38
C THR A 37 1.05 12.63 -11.52
N ALA A 38 1.50 13.87 -11.53
CA ALA A 38 2.52 14.34 -12.46
C ALA A 38 3.70 14.94 -11.69
N MET A 39 4.92 14.49 -11.99
CA MET A 39 6.15 15.07 -11.47
C MET A 39 6.95 15.64 -12.64
N LYS A 40 7.25 16.95 -12.61
CA LYS A 40 7.93 17.67 -13.70
C LYS A 40 7.25 17.48 -15.07
N GLY A 41 5.92 17.45 -15.11
CA GLY A 41 5.14 17.27 -16.34
C GLY A 41 5.07 15.82 -16.86
N HIS A 42 5.69 14.86 -16.18
CA HIS A 42 5.59 13.44 -16.53
C HIS A 42 4.55 12.75 -15.65
N ARG A 43 3.59 12.06 -16.28
CA ARG A 43 2.60 11.22 -15.60
C ARG A 43 3.31 10.11 -14.85
N MET A 44 2.97 9.96 -13.57
CA MET A 44 3.36 8.90 -12.66
C MET A 44 2.10 8.11 -12.29
N GLY A 45 2.19 6.79 -12.24
CA GLY A 45 1.05 5.89 -12.05
C GLY A 45 1.50 4.53 -11.55
N ASN A 46 0.63 3.52 -11.64
CA ASN A 46 0.83 2.21 -11.01
C ASN A 46 2.20 1.57 -11.35
N ALA A 47 2.62 1.60 -12.63
CA ALA A 47 3.90 1.04 -13.07
C ALA A 47 5.14 1.73 -12.45
N MET A 48 4.96 2.91 -11.86
CA MET A 48 5.98 3.70 -11.16
C MET A 48 5.80 3.66 -9.63
N GLY A 49 4.97 2.76 -9.10
CA GLY A 49 4.77 2.57 -7.66
C GLY A 49 3.78 3.55 -7.03
N VAL A 50 2.85 4.10 -7.82
CA VAL A 50 1.72 4.90 -7.33
C VAL A 50 0.50 4.00 -7.22
N ASN A 51 0.54 3.08 -6.25
CA ASN A 51 -0.50 2.07 -6.04
C ASN A 51 -0.68 1.75 -4.56
N THR A 52 -1.79 1.08 -4.25
CA THR A 52 -2.13 0.51 -2.95
C THR A 52 -2.00 -1.01 -3.06
N TRP A 53 -1.33 -1.67 -2.11
CA TRP A 53 -1.15 -3.12 -2.13
C TRP A 53 -1.15 -3.71 -0.73
N ALA A 54 -1.41 -5.02 -0.62
CA ALA A 54 -1.25 -5.77 0.62
C ALA A 54 -0.80 -7.21 0.34
N ALA A 55 0.19 -7.69 1.07
CA ALA A 55 0.61 -9.09 1.04
C ALA A 55 0.20 -9.79 2.33
N PHE A 56 -0.35 -10.99 2.18
CA PHE A 56 -0.71 -11.86 3.30
C PHE A 56 0.23 -13.06 3.35
N VAL A 57 0.55 -13.47 4.58
CA VAL A 57 1.28 -14.71 4.86
C VAL A 57 0.68 -15.39 6.10
N GLY A 58 0.70 -16.71 6.13
CA GLY A 58 0.19 -17.52 7.23
C GLY A 58 -1.05 -18.32 6.85
N SER A 59 -1.93 -18.57 7.83
CA SER A 59 -3.18 -19.32 7.65
C SER A 59 -4.41 -18.44 7.87
N ASP A 60 -5.59 -18.93 7.51
CA ASP A 60 -6.86 -18.19 7.65
C ASP A 60 -7.13 -17.69 9.09
N THR A 61 -6.68 -18.44 10.09
CA THR A 61 -6.88 -18.10 11.51
C THR A 61 -5.74 -17.29 12.11
N GLN A 62 -4.57 -17.33 11.49
CA GLN A 62 -3.37 -16.65 11.95
C GLN A 62 -2.51 -16.21 10.76
N ALA A 63 -2.83 -15.04 10.24
CA ALA A 63 -2.11 -14.37 9.17
C ALA A 63 -1.45 -13.10 9.66
N VAL A 64 -0.43 -12.70 8.91
CA VAL A 64 0.17 -11.38 8.94
C VAL A 64 -0.14 -10.69 7.62
N VAL A 65 -0.42 -9.39 7.68
CA VAL A 65 -0.54 -8.53 6.50
C VAL A 65 0.42 -7.37 6.61
N ASP A 66 1.07 -7.04 5.49
CA ASP A 66 1.90 -5.85 5.29
C ASP A 66 1.53 -5.22 3.95
N GLY A 67 1.73 -3.92 3.81
CA GLY A 67 1.34 -3.22 2.58
C GLY A 67 1.41 -1.71 2.69
N ASP A 68 0.94 -1.05 1.63
CA ASP A 68 0.79 0.40 1.60
C ASP A 68 -0.55 0.86 1.02
N PHE A 69 -0.94 2.08 1.39
CA PHE A 69 -1.95 2.84 0.69
C PHE A 69 -1.30 4.03 -0.02
N ALA A 70 -1.55 4.18 -1.33
CA ALA A 70 -1.37 5.43 -2.05
C ALA A 70 -2.66 6.25 -2.02
N MET A 71 -2.58 7.51 -1.59
CA MET A 71 -3.77 8.34 -1.38
C MET A 71 -3.52 9.82 -1.55
N LEU A 72 -4.59 10.58 -1.82
CA LEU A 72 -4.56 12.04 -1.76
C LEU A 72 -4.46 12.52 -0.30
N GLU A 73 -3.97 13.74 -0.09
CA GLU A 73 -3.82 14.31 1.27
C GLU A 73 -5.14 14.35 2.06
N ASN A 74 -6.26 14.63 1.39
CA ASN A 74 -7.58 14.68 2.01
C ASN A 74 -8.15 13.29 2.37
N GLU A 75 -7.62 12.20 1.79
CA GLU A 75 -8.03 10.83 2.07
C GLU A 75 -7.33 10.25 3.31
N LEU A 76 -6.18 10.82 3.71
CA LEU A 76 -5.32 10.31 4.78
C LEU A 76 -6.06 9.99 6.08
N GLN A 77 -6.88 10.93 6.54
CA GLN A 77 -7.56 10.78 7.83
C GLN A 77 -8.60 9.64 7.81
N GLY A 78 -9.26 9.40 6.68
CA GLY A 78 -10.22 8.30 6.54
C GLY A 78 -9.53 6.94 6.62
N VAL A 79 -8.45 6.78 5.86
CA VAL A 79 -7.65 5.55 5.81
C VAL A 79 -7.06 5.28 7.20
N LEU A 80 -6.37 6.26 7.79
CA LEU A 80 -5.69 6.11 9.07
C LEU A 80 -6.64 5.70 10.21
N LYS A 81 -7.79 6.38 10.34
CA LYS A 81 -8.77 6.05 11.39
C LYS A 81 -9.35 4.65 11.21
N THR A 82 -9.60 4.25 9.96
CA THR A 82 -10.20 2.95 9.66
C THR A 82 -9.23 1.80 9.95
N LEU A 83 -7.95 1.96 9.56
CA LEU A 83 -6.91 0.96 9.88
C LEU A 83 -6.75 0.78 11.39
N LEU A 84 -6.67 1.88 12.15
CA LEU A 84 -6.56 1.83 13.61
C LEU A 84 -7.79 1.17 14.27
N ALA A 85 -9.01 1.47 13.79
CA ALA A 85 -10.23 0.83 14.26
C ALA A 85 -10.25 -0.68 13.99
N ALA A 86 -9.66 -1.11 12.86
CA ALA A 86 -9.46 -2.50 12.51
C ALA A 86 -8.26 -3.17 13.22
N LYS A 87 -7.58 -2.46 14.14
CA LYS A 87 -6.36 -2.91 14.84
C LYS A 87 -5.18 -3.23 13.90
N ILE A 88 -5.17 -2.62 12.72
CA ILE A 88 -4.04 -2.62 11.79
C ILE A 88 -3.14 -1.44 12.17
N ARG A 89 -1.85 -1.70 12.36
CA ARG A 89 -0.87 -0.72 12.86
C ARG A 89 -0.32 0.10 11.71
N ILE A 90 -0.01 1.36 12.01
CA ILE A 90 0.67 2.27 11.08
C ILE A 90 2.18 2.14 11.31
N VAL A 91 2.93 1.92 10.23
CA VAL A 91 4.39 1.77 10.24
C VAL A 91 5.05 3.09 9.84
N ALA A 92 4.59 3.71 8.76
CA ALA A 92 5.14 4.97 8.27
C ALA A 92 4.12 5.76 7.44
N ILE A 93 4.33 7.07 7.33
CA ILE A 93 3.66 7.95 6.37
C ILE A 93 4.75 8.74 5.64
N HIS A 94 4.81 8.64 4.31
CA HIS A 94 5.85 9.28 3.50
C HIS A 94 5.36 9.61 2.08
N ASN A 95 6.28 10.07 1.22
CA ASN A 95 6.03 10.33 -0.21
C ASN A 95 7.04 9.55 -1.05
N HIS A 96 6.63 9.00 -2.20
CA HIS A 96 7.54 8.36 -3.15
C HIS A 96 8.16 9.36 -4.14
N MET A 97 7.47 10.48 -4.39
CA MET A 97 7.88 11.53 -5.32
C MET A 97 8.14 12.84 -4.57
N THR A 98 8.72 13.79 -5.28
CA THR A 98 8.89 15.18 -4.80
C THR A 98 8.30 16.13 -5.82
N THR A 99 7.61 17.19 -5.38
CA THR A 99 7.03 18.23 -6.26
C THR A 99 5.98 17.73 -7.25
N GLU A 100 5.39 16.57 -6.97
CA GLU A 100 4.30 16.00 -7.74
C GLU A 100 2.96 16.71 -7.47
N ASN A 101 2.09 16.74 -8.48
CA ASN A 101 0.74 17.29 -8.38
C ASN A 101 -0.28 16.40 -9.14
N PRO A 102 -1.39 15.96 -8.52
CA PRO A 102 -1.71 16.11 -7.09
C PRO A 102 -0.72 15.39 -6.17
N ARG A 103 -0.58 15.85 -4.93
CA ARG A 103 0.32 15.23 -3.94
C ARG A 103 -0.21 13.86 -3.53
N ILE A 104 0.68 12.86 -3.53
CA ILE A 104 0.35 11.49 -3.15
C ILE A 104 1.10 11.10 -1.87
N LEU A 105 0.34 10.81 -0.83
CA LEU A 105 0.87 10.25 0.42
C LEU A 105 0.83 8.72 0.37
N PHE A 106 1.85 8.12 0.96
CA PHE A 106 1.98 6.68 1.13
C PHE A 106 1.96 6.34 2.62
N LEU A 107 1.12 5.40 3.02
CA LEU A 107 1.01 4.93 4.39
C LEU A 107 1.32 3.45 4.44
N HIS A 108 2.42 3.08 5.08
CA HIS A 108 2.81 1.68 5.33
C HIS A 108 2.12 1.17 6.57
N PHE A 109 1.59 -0.04 6.52
CA PHE A 109 0.84 -0.64 7.61
C PHE A 109 1.22 -2.10 7.83
N TRP A 110 1.00 -2.58 9.04
CA TRP A 110 1.19 -3.99 9.39
C TRP A 110 0.09 -4.48 10.33
N GLY A 111 -0.35 -5.72 10.19
CA GLY A 111 -1.34 -6.33 11.08
C GLY A 111 -1.17 -7.83 11.22
N ALA A 112 -1.70 -8.40 12.30
CA ALA A 112 -1.74 -9.84 12.53
C ALA A 112 -3.09 -10.27 13.12
N GLY A 113 -3.61 -11.41 12.69
CA GLY A 113 -4.90 -11.93 13.13
C GLY A 113 -5.56 -12.85 12.10
N LYS A 114 -6.89 -13.01 12.20
CA LYS A 114 -7.65 -13.77 11.19
C LYS A 114 -7.61 -13.04 9.85
N THR A 115 -7.30 -13.75 8.77
CA THR A 115 -7.18 -13.20 7.41
C THR A 115 -8.44 -12.42 7.01
N THR A 116 -9.61 -12.92 7.37
CA THR A 116 -10.90 -12.29 7.03
C THR A 116 -11.14 -10.96 7.75
N ASP A 117 -10.70 -10.83 9.00
CA ASP A 117 -10.82 -9.58 9.76
C ASP A 117 -9.85 -8.53 9.22
N LEU A 118 -8.61 -8.94 8.93
CA LEU A 118 -7.60 -8.09 8.28
C LEU A 118 -8.08 -7.60 6.91
N ALA A 119 -8.54 -8.51 6.04
CA ALA A 119 -9.06 -8.16 4.72
C ALA A 119 -10.28 -7.23 4.79
N ARG A 120 -11.17 -7.42 5.78
CA ARG A 120 -12.31 -6.52 6.00
C ARG A 120 -11.85 -5.12 6.41
N GLY A 121 -10.86 -5.02 7.29
CA GLY A 121 -10.27 -3.75 7.72
C GLY A 121 -9.65 -2.98 6.55
N LEU A 122 -8.86 -3.66 5.71
CA LEU A 122 -8.26 -3.07 4.51
C LEU A 122 -9.32 -2.62 3.50
N LYS A 123 -10.33 -3.45 3.25
CA LYS A 123 -11.45 -3.09 2.36
C LYS A 123 -12.21 -1.87 2.87
N ALA A 124 -12.44 -1.77 4.17
CA ALA A 124 -13.08 -0.62 4.78
C ALA A 124 -12.22 0.65 4.64
N ALA A 125 -10.91 0.56 4.85
CA ALA A 125 -9.99 1.67 4.67
C ALA A 125 -9.96 2.14 3.21
N LEU A 126 -9.90 1.20 2.27
CA LEU A 126 -9.98 1.47 0.83
C LEU A 126 -11.28 2.20 0.45
N ALA A 127 -12.40 1.84 1.07
CA ALA A 127 -13.70 2.48 0.83
C ALA A 127 -13.79 3.93 1.34
N THR A 128 -12.82 4.39 2.14
CA THR A 128 -12.73 5.81 2.55
C THR A 128 -12.08 6.70 1.51
N GLN A 129 -11.41 6.12 0.52
CA GLN A 129 -10.85 6.86 -0.59
C GLN A 129 -11.94 7.25 -1.59
N THR A 130 -11.75 8.40 -2.23
CA THR A 130 -12.60 8.82 -3.33
C THR A 130 -12.35 7.95 -4.56
N LYS A 131 -13.44 7.53 -5.20
CA LYS A 131 -13.40 6.91 -6.53
C LYS A 131 -13.35 8.05 -7.54
N GLU A 132 -12.24 8.18 -8.25
CA GLU A 132 -12.11 9.08 -9.40
C GLU A 132 -12.70 8.43 -10.66
#